data_AF-A0A4P1R4N7-F1
#
_entry.id   AF-A0A4P1R4N7-F1
#
_cell.length_a   1.000
_cell.length_b   1.000
_cell.length_c   1.000
_cell.angle_alpha   90.00
_cell.angle_beta   90.00
_cell.angle_gamma   90.00
#
_symmetry.space_group_name_H-M   'P 1'
#
loop_
_entity.id
_entity.type
_entity.pdbx_description
1 polymer ?
#
loop_
_entity_poly.entity_id
_entity_poly.type
_entity_poly.pdbx_seq_one_letter_code
_entity_poly.pdbx_strand_id
1 'polypeptide(L)'
;MAAAATENSVTLRILIDKEKNKVVYAEAGKDFVDILLSFLTFPLGTIARLVANESDMNKVNVGSLNKLYESVANLDVKHFWTETCKEMLLKPRNSMEAYCQNLKLNLDDTEKLKFFICDNWDCLRQVSGSKLSIFKDIKCKCGKLINREIFPNKILGIKHEGFVQDIDSFIIFDNLKVMPDNIQNCVSLPMSFGYEDFNAIKVDTVVNVTTKEMVDLLKCSLLSETPLTDFFLRKKQLLEIAQPRSSFLLDIGAKDNVREEVIKLKLIVRKSNLKVLCAIAAEDFVDLLFTFMTLPLGSVEHMMKGNSCLGSIDNLYKSLVDLDGHKYLKSPSLKDELVKTHLTQQFELHKQKLQIDEVPISFYSCYTEYDYPAMSNISPSDIEQRAISIGKKECLSLLKASLISSSALTDGLRQFINPVKEEMMSS
;
A
#
# COMPACT_ATOMS: atom_id res chain seq x y z
N MET A 1 6.41 -38.47 19.08
CA MET A 1 6.37 -37.04 19.41
C MET A 1 6.65 -36.27 18.13
N ALA A 2 5.65 -35.60 17.57
CA ALA A 2 5.88 -34.68 16.46
C ALA A 2 6.72 -33.52 17.01
N ALA A 3 7.88 -33.25 16.40
CA ALA A 3 8.63 -32.03 16.68
C ALA A 3 7.71 -30.85 16.38
N ALA A 4 7.38 -30.06 17.39
CA ALA A 4 6.68 -28.80 17.18
C ALA A 4 7.51 -27.99 16.18
N ALA A 5 6.92 -27.66 15.03
CA ALA A 5 7.56 -26.76 14.08
C ALA A 5 7.82 -25.45 14.84
N THR A 6 9.10 -25.12 15.06
CA THR A 6 9.49 -23.84 15.63
C THR A 6 8.99 -22.75 14.71
N GLU A 7 8.01 -21.98 15.17
CA GLU A 7 7.47 -20.84 14.43
C GLU A 7 8.60 -19.83 14.21
N ASN A 8 8.80 -19.41 12.95
CA ASN A 8 9.84 -18.43 12.65
C ASN A 8 9.52 -17.11 13.35
N SER A 9 10.51 -16.52 14.01
CA SER A 9 10.39 -15.23 14.70
C SER A 9 11.62 -14.35 14.51
N VAL A 10 11.44 -13.05 14.69
CA VAL A 10 12.50 -12.05 14.75
C VAL A 10 12.58 -11.44 16.14
N THR A 11 13.79 -11.14 16.60
CA THR A 11 14.05 -10.63 17.94
C THR A 11 14.41 -9.16 17.89
N LEU A 12 13.92 -8.39 18.84
CA LEU A 12 14.26 -6.98 19.03
C LEU A 12 14.26 -6.62 20.52
N ARG A 13 15.04 -5.59 20.86
CA ARG A 13 15.05 -4.97 22.18
C ARG A 13 14.10 -3.77 22.17
N ILE A 14 13.27 -3.63 23.19
CA ILE A 14 12.36 -2.49 23.32
C ILE A 14 12.64 -1.74 24.60
N LEU A 15 12.78 -0.42 24.47
CA LEU A 15 12.94 0.49 25.59
C LEU A 15 11.57 1.09 25.95
N ILE A 16 11.12 0.89 27.18
CA ILE A 16 9.79 1.32 27.64
C ILE A 16 9.90 2.37 28.75
N ASP A 17 9.18 3.48 28.57
CA ASP A 17 8.81 4.38 29.65
C ASP A 17 7.59 3.79 30.39
N LYS A 18 7.86 3.22 31.57
CA LYS A 18 6.82 2.62 32.43
C LYS A 18 5.85 3.65 33.00
N GLU A 19 6.27 4.89 33.20
CA GLU A 19 5.44 5.93 33.81
C GLU A 19 4.40 6.42 32.81
N LYS A 20 4.80 6.57 31.54
CA LYS A 20 3.90 6.93 30.44
C LYS A 20 3.24 5.72 29.75
N ASN A 21 3.62 4.50 30.13
CA ASN A 21 3.24 3.26 29.45
C ASN A 21 3.42 3.36 27.93
N LYS A 22 4.61 3.77 27.50
CA LYS A 22 4.95 4.10 26.12
C LYS A 22 6.29 3.49 25.72
N VAL A 23 6.37 2.97 24.49
CA VAL A 23 7.64 2.59 23.88
C VAL A 23 8.40 3.86 23.50
N VAL A 24 9.67 3.96 23.91
CA VAL A 24 10.56 5.08 23.55
C VAL A 24 11.16 4.80 22.17
N TYR A 25 11.83 3.67 22.04
CA TYR A 25 12.31 3.11 20.79
C TYR A 25 12.47 1.60 20.91
N ALA A 26 12.62 0.94 19.77
CA ALA A 26 13.09 -0.42 19.66
C ALA A 26 14.45 -0.45 18.95
N GLU A 27 15.30 -1.37 19.34
CA GLU A 27 16.55 -1.67 18.69
C GLU A 27 16.44 -3.05 18.02
N ALA A 28 16.68 -3.09 16.71
CA ALA A 28 16.51 -4.31 15.94
C ALA A 28 17.57 -4.45 14.84
N GLY A 29 17.95 -5.68 14.54
CA GLY A 29 18.87 -5.98 13.43
C GLY A 29 18.18 -5.94 12.06
N LYS A 30 18.99 -6.22 11.04
CA LYS A 30 18.58 -6.26 9.61
C LYS A 30 17.28 -6.99 9.35
N ASP A 31 17.09 -8.18 9.93
CA ASP A 31 15.91 -9.03 9.68
C ASP A 31 14.58 -8.30 9.93
N PHE A 32 14.46 -7.56 11.05
CA PHE A 32 13.24 -6.85 11.40
C PHE A 32 13.04 -5.61 10.54
N VAL A 33 14.11 -4.86 10.28
CA VAL A 33 14.07 -3.65 9.45
C VAL A 33 13.68 -3.98 8.02
N ASP A 34 14.21 -5.06 7.47
CA ASP A 34 13.81 -5.50 6.12
C ASP A 34 12.33 -5.85 6.05
N ILE A 35 11.76 -6.47 7.09
CA ILE A 35 10.32 -6.76 7.15
C ILE A 35 9.52 -5.46 7.26
N LEU A 36 9.95 -4.48 8.06
CA LEU A 36 9.29 -3.17 8.11
C LEU A 36 9.33 -2.47 6.76
N LEU A 37 10.48 -2.42 6.09
CA LEU A 37 10.60 -1.80 4.77
C LEU A 37 9.78 -2.54 3.71
N SER A 38 9.55 -3.85 3.86
CA SER A 38 8.66 -4.61 2.98
C SER A 38 7.22 -4.09 2.98
N PHE A 39 6.76 -3.39 4.03
CA PHE A 39 5.42 -2.81 4.06
C PHE A 39 5.21 -1.81 2.91
N LEU A 40 6.26 -1.05 2.55
CA LEU A 40 6.22 -0.10 1.43
C LEU A 40 6.12 -0.81 0.08
N THR A 41 6.48 -2.09 0.01
CA THR A 41 6.44 -2.87 -1.24
C THR A 41 5.06 -3.46 -1.54
N PHE A 42 4.19 -3.55 -0.52
CA PHE A 42 2.90 -4.20 -0.69
C PHE A 42 1.95 -3.34 -1.53
N PRO A 43 1.35 -3.92 -2.58
CA PRO A 43 0.22 -3.30 -3.24
C PRO A 43 -0.93 -3.08 -2.25
N LEU A 44 -1.71 -2.01 -2.43
CA LEU A 44 -2.83 -1.71 -1.53
C LEU A 44 -3.84 -2.87 -1.44
N GLY A 45 -4.02 -3.66 -2.50
CA GLY A 45 -4.85 -4.87 -2.44
C GLY A 45 -4.31 -5.98 -1.55
N THR A 46 -2.98 -6.14 -1.50
CA THR A 46 -2.34 -7.03 -0.53
C THR A 46 -2.57 -6.51 0.88
N ILE A 47 -2.39 -5.21 1.12
CA ILE A 47 -2.66 -4.60 2.42
C ILE A 47 -4.11 -4.80 2.85
N ALA A 48 -5.07 -4.49 1.98
CA ALA A 48 -6.50 -4.65 2.25
C ALA A 48 -6.86 -6.08 2.66
N ARG A 49 -6.28 -7.08 1.97
CA ARG A 49 -6.44 -8.50 2.30
C ARG A 49 -5.79 -8.85 3.64
N LEU A 50 -4.54 -8.46 3.87
CA LEU A 50 -3.79 -8.81 5.09
C LEU A 50 -4.45 -8.25 6.36
N VAL A 51 -4.89 -6.99 6.34
CA VAL A 51 -5.51 -6.34 7.51
C VAL A 51 -6.95 -6.80 7.77
N ALA A 52 -7.61 -7.37 6.75
CA ALA A 52 -8.92 -7.99 6.87
C ALA A 52 -8.87 -9.42 7.43
N ASN A 53 -7.67 -10.01 7.56
CA ASN A 53 -7.50 -11.30 8.24
C ASN A 53 -7.50 -11.14 9.76
N GLU A 54 -8.11 -12.09 10.46
CA GLU A 54 -8.03 -12.21 11.90
C GLU A 54 -6.67 -12.78 12.32
N SER A 55 -6.07 -12.16 13.32
CA SER A 55 -4.81 -12.53 13.96
C SER A 55 -5.01 -12.39 15.47
N ASP A 56 -4.03 -11.93 16.24
CA ASP A 56 -4.27 -11.61 17.66
C ASP A 56 -5.10 -10.33 17.81
N MET A 57 -5.11 -9.48 16.78
CA MET A 57 -5.99 -8.33 16.65
C MET A 57 -7.17 -8.60 15.72
N ASN A 58 -8.31 -7.96 16.04
CA ASN A 58 -9.50 -7.95 15.20
C ASN A 58 -9.20 -7.38 13.80
N LYS A 59 -10.11 -7.66 12.85
CA LYS A 59 -10.07 -7.08 11.50
C LYS A 59 -10.08 -5.56 11.58
N VAL A 60 -9.26 -4.94 10.74
CA VAL A 60 -9.13 -3.49 10.65
C VAL A 60 -9.51 -3.05 9.24
N ASN A 61 -10.16 -1.89 9.14
CA ASN A 61 -10.40 -1.22 7.86
C ASN A 61 -9.43 -0.05 7.69
N VAL A 62 -8.80 -0.01 6.52
CA VAL A 62 -8.00 1.10 6.01
C VAL A 62 -8.93 1.97 5.16
N GLY A 63 -9.50 3.01 5.77
CA GLY A 63 -10.42 3.93 5.11
C GLY A 63 -11.58 3.22 4.40
N SER A 64 -11.66 3.40 3.08
CA SER A 64 -12.61 2.73 2.18
C SER A 64 -11.93 1.78 1.20
N LEU A 65 -10.61 1.60 1.30
CA LEU A 65 -9.85 0.64 0.51
C LEU A 65 -10.39 -0.79 0.71
N ASN A 66 -10.69 -1.19 1.95
CA ASN A 66 -11.29 -2.50 2.21
C ASN A 66 -12.65 -2.69 1.53
N LYS A 67 -13.48 -1.64 1.48
CA LYS A 67 -14.76 -1.68 0.75
C LYS A 67 -14.56 -1.80 -0.75
N LEU A 68 -13.53 -1.15 -1.30
CA LEU A 68 -13.15 -1.31 -2.71
C LEU A 68 -12.69 -2.74 -3.00
N TYR A 69 -11.86 -3.32 -2.13
CA TYR A 69 -11.44 -4.72 -2.22
C TYR A 69 -12.65 -5.67 -2.19
N GLU A 70 -13.55 -5.49 -1.22
CA GLU A 70 -14.80 -6.26 -1.11
C GLU A 70 -15.67 -6.12 -2.35
N SER A 71 -15.77 -4.91 -2.92
CA SER A 71 -16.49 -4.67 -4.16
C SER A 71 -15.91 -5.49 -5.32
N VAL A 72 -14.58 -5.50 -5.49
CA VAL A 72 -13.93 -6.32 -6.52
C VAL A 72 -14.20 -7.81 -6.28
N ALA A 73 -14.14 -8.27 -5.04
CA ALA A 73 -14.37 -9.67 -4.69
C ALA A 73 -15.80 -10.12 -5.05
N ASN A 74 -16.77 -9.26 -4.78
CA ASN A 74 -18.20 -9.54 -4.96
C ASN A 74 -18.69 -9.38 -6.41
N LEU A 75 -18.01 -8.59 -7.25
CA LEU A 75 -18.38 -8.41 -8.65
C LEU A 75 -18.26 -9.73 -9.43
N ASP A 76 -19.25 -10.01 -10.28
CA ASP A 76 -19.23 -11.18 -11.16
C ASP A 76 -18.09 -11.08 -12.19
N VAL A 77 -17.49 -12.23 -12.55
CA VAL A 77 -16.37 -12.35 -13.48
C VAL A 77 -16.70 -11.78 -14.86
N LYS A 78 -17.98 -11.76 -15.25
CA LYS A 78 -18.46 -11.14 -16.51
C LYS A 78 -18.17 -9.64 -16.60
N HIS A 79 -17.94 -8.97 -15.46
CA HIS A 79 -17.53 -7.57 -15.38
C HIS A 79 -16.02 -7.39 -15.48
N PHE A 80 -15.28 -8.46 -15.77
CA PHE A 80 -13.85 -8.42 -16.00
C PHE A 80 -13.55 -9.08 -17.35
N TRP A 81 -12.43 -8.69 -17.96
CA TRP A 81 -12.01 -9.28 -19.24
C TRP A 81 -11.76 -10.80 -19.12
N THR A 82 -11.16 -11.22 -18.01
CA THR A 82 -10.93 -12.63 -17.66
C THR A 82 -11.06 -12.84 -16.14
N GLU A 83 -11.25 -14.09 -15.72
CA GLU A 83 -11.08 -14.52 -14.33
C GLU A 83 -9.73 -14.06 -13.77
N THR A 84 -8.67 -14.22 -14.56
CA THR A 84 -7.31 -13.82 -14.18
C THR A 84 -7.20 -12.33 -13.84
N CYS A 85 -7.90 -11.45 -14.59
CA CYS A 85 -7.91 -10.02 -14.30
C CYS A 85 -8.51 -9.73 -12.91
N LYS A 86 -9.59 -10.43 -12.56
CA LYS A 86 -10.21 -10.32 -11.22
C LYS A 86 -9.25 -10.84 -10.15
N GLU A 87 -8.64 -12.01 -10.36
CA GLU A 87 -7.66 -12.58 -9.44
C GLU A 87 -6.46 -11.65 -9.21
N MET A 88 -5.97 -10.99 -10.25
CA MET A 88 -4.86 -10.03 -10.16
C MET A 88 -5.19 -8.79 -9.33
N LEU A 89 -6.45 -8.33 -9.33
CA LEU A 89 -6.87 -7.21 -8.47
C LEU A 89 -7.02 -7.65 -7.00
N LEU A 90 -7.43 -8.90 -6.75
CA LEU A 90 -7.59 -9.45 -5.40
C LEU A 90 -6.27 -9.92 -4.78
N LYS A 91 -5.31 -10.35 -5.62
CA LYS A 91 -3.97 -10.80 -5.24
C LYS A 91 -2.91 -10.14 -6.14
N PRO A 92 -2.76 -8.81 -6.04
CA PRO A 92 -1.82 -8.07 -6.86
C PRO A 92 -0.38 -8.50 -6.60
N ARG A 93 0.44 -8.46 -7.66
CA ARG A 93 1.83 -8.88 -7.59
C ARG A 93 2.71 -7.76 -7.02
N ASN A 94 3.57 -8.15 -6.09
CA ASN A 94 4.61 -7.30 -5.53
C ASN A 94 5.82 -7.23 -6.48
N SER A 95 6.21 -6.03 -6.96
CA SER A 95 7.35 -5.86 -7.87
C SER A 95 8.70 -6.23 -7.23
N MET A 96 8.78 -6.26 -5.90
CA MET A 96 9.98 -6.56 -5.12
C MET A 96 9.86 -7.94 -4.48
N GLU A 97 8.99 -8.82 -4.99
CA GLU A 97 8.83 -10.19 -4.52
C GLU A 97 10.18 -10.92 -4.46
N ALA A 98 11.07 -10.65 -5.42
CA ALA A 98 12.40 -11.26 -5.46
C ALA A 98 13.23 -10.95 -4.20
N TYR A 99 13.10 -9.74 -3.63
CA TYR A 99 13.69 -9.35 -2.36
C TYR A 99 12.89 -9.87 -1.16
N CYS A 100 11.56 -9.79 -1.22
CA CYS A 100 10.66 -10.13 -0.11
C CYS A 100 10.60 -11.64 0.20
N GLN A 101 10.74 -12.50 -0.81
CA GLN A 101 10.64 -13.96 -0.67
C GLN A 101 11.71 -14.57 0.25
N ASN A 102 12.83 -13.86 0.45
CA ASN A 102 13.96 -14.30 1.26
C ASN A 102 13.99 -13.61 2.64
N LEU A 103 12.96 -12.81 2.97
CA LEU A 103 12.79 -12.27 4.31
C LEU A 103 12.55 -13.39 5.30
N LYS A 104 13.05 -13.21 6.51
CA LYS A 104 12.87 -14.17 7.61
C LYS A 104 11.40 -14.43 7.92
N LEU A 105 10.59 -13.37 7.83
CA LEU A 105 9.14 -13.44 7.87
C LEU A 105 8.60 -12.77 6.60
N ASN A 106 7.99 -13.54 5.70
CA ASN A 106 7.27 -12.99 4.55
C ASN A 106 5.78 -12.91 4.89
N LEU A 107 5.22 -11.69 4.82
CA LEU A 107 3.81 -11.44 5.10
C LEU A 107 2.95 -11.60 3.84
N ASP A 108 3.54 -11.51 2.65
CA ASP A 108 2.79 -11.66 1.41
C ASP A 108 2.44 -13.15 1.20
N ASP A 109 1.14 -13.44 1.31
CA ASP A 109 0.54 -14.77 1.13
C ASP A 109 0.18 -15.05 -0.34
N THR A 110 0.59 -14.19 -1.27
CA THR A 110 0.43 -14.43 -2.71
C THR A 110 1.30 -15.59 -3.17
N GLU A 111 0.77 -16.44 -4.05
CA GLU A 111 1.57 -17.52 -4.65
C GLU A 111 2.81 -16.94 -5.34
N LYS A 112 3.91 -17.69 -5.37
CA LYS A 112 5.14 -17.22 -6.04
C LYS A 112 4.89 -16.90 -7.52
N LEU A 113 5.58 -15.90 -8.06
CA LEU A 113 5.50 -15.60 -9.49
C LEU A 113 6.02 -16.78 -10.32
N LYS A 114 5.12 -17.32 -11.14
CA LYS A 114 5.39 -18.39 -12.08
C LYS A 114 5.53 -17.78 -13.46
N PHE A 115 6.59 -18.15 -14.16
CA PHE A 115 6.78 -17.79 -15.54
C PHE A 115 6.49 -19.01 -16.40
N PHE A 116 5.82 -18.82 -17.51
CA PHE A 116 5.45 -19.85 -18.44
C PHE A 116 6.09 -19.58 -19.80
N ILE A 117 6.53 -20.64 -20.44
CA ILE A 117 7.07 -20.65 -21.79
C ILE A 117 6.30 -21.65 -22.64
N CYS A 118 6.50 -21.57 -23.96
CA CYS A 118 5.87 -22.49 -24.89
C CYS A 118 6.23 -23.96 -24.59
N ASP A 119 5.23 -24.84 -24.62
CA ASP A 119 5.43 -26.29 -24.43
C ASP A 119 6.20 -26.93 -25.58
N ASN A 120 6.17 -26.31 -26.76
CA ASN A 120 6.84 -26.85 -27.95
C ASN A 120 8.35 -26.59 -27.88
N TRP A 121 9.13 -27.67 -27.76
CA TRP A 121 10.59 -27.64 -27.75
C TRP A 121 11.21 -27.01 -29.01
N ASP A 122 10.61 -27.17 -30.18
CA ASP A 122 11.12 -26.58 -31.41
C ASP A 122 10.90 -25.06 -31.43
N CYS A 123 9.82 -24.59 -30.79
CA CYS A 123 9.53 -23.16 -30.62
C CYS A 123 10.52 -22.50 -29.65
N LEU A 124 11.04 -23.24 -28.67
CA LEU A 124 12.04 -22.75 -27.71
C LEU A 124 13.40 -22.49 -28.33
N ARG A 125 13.77 -23.22 -29.39
CA ARG A 125 15.09 -23.14 -30.04
C ARG A 125 15.16 -22.20 -31.23
N GLN A 126 14.05 -21.56 -31.60
CA GLN A 126 14.07 -20.55 -32.67
C GLN A 126 14.94 -19.35 -32.27
N VAL A 127 15.61 -18.73 -33.25
CA VAL A 127 16.52 -17.58 -33.05
C VAL A 127 15.85 -16.41 -32.30
N SER A 128 14.53 -16.25 -32.44
CA SER A 128 13.74 -15.22 -31.74
C SER A 128 13.30 -15.61 -30.31
N GLY A 129 13.68 -16.79 -29.81
CA GLY A 129 13.23 -17.33 -28.54
C GLY A 129 11.73 -17.66 -28.50
N SER A 130 11.26 -18.17 -27.37
CA SER A 130 9.82 -18.31 -27.09
C SER A 130 9.30 -17.13 -26.30
N LYS A 131 8.01 -16.82 -26.50
CA LYS A 131 7.30 -15.82 -25.70
C LYS A 131 7.28 -16.26 -24.23
N LEU A 132 7.85 -15.43 -23.37
CA LEU A 132 7.71 -15.53 -21.93
C LEU A 132 6.34 -14.96 -21.56
N SER A 133 5.59 -15.66 -20.71
CA SER A 133 4.37 -15.15 -20.11
C SER A 133 4.37 -15.42 -18.62
N ILE A 134 3.56 -14.67 -17.91
CA ILE A 134 3.18 -14.89 -16.52
C ILE A 134 1.82 -15.58 -16.42
N PHE A 135 1.18 -15.78 -17.57
CA PHE A 135 -0.13 -16.39 -17.71
C PHE A 135 0.00 -17.74 -18.40
N LYS A 136 -0.77 -18.70 -17.91
CA LYS A 136 -0.99 -19.99 -18.58
C LYS A 136 -2.03 -19.85 -19.70
N ASP A 137 -2.10 -20.85 -20.57
CA ASP A 137 -3.12 -21.03 -21.59
C ASP A 137 -3.17 -19.93 -22.68
N ILE A 138 -2.12 -19.11 -22.79
CA ILE A 138 -1.95 -18.18 -23.91
C ILE A 138 -1.44 -18.93 -25.14
N LYS A 139 -2.03 -18.64 -26.31
CA LYS A 139 -1.52 -19.14 -27.59
C LYS A 139 -0.16 -18.50 -27.94
N CYS A 140 0.85 -19.35 -28.09
CA CYS A 140 2.16 -18.96 -28.60
C CYS A 140 2.13 -18.73 -30.12
N LYS A 141 3.16 -18.07 -30.68
CA LYS A 141 3.34 -17.87 -32.13
C LYS A 141 3.29 -19.18 -32.94
N CYS A 142 3.65 -20.31 -32.32
CA CYS A 142 3.60 -21.63 -32.96
C CYS A 142 2.21 -22.32 -32.86
N GLY A 143 1.21 -21.64 -32.31
CA GLY A 143 -0.16 -22.16 -32.14
C GLY A 143 -0.37 -23.07 -30.91
N LYS A 144 0.70 -23.49 -30.22
CA LYS A 144 0.63 -24.24 -28.94
C LYS A 144 0.46 -23.31 -27.75
N LEU A 145 0.04 -23.88 -26.61
CA LEU A 145 -0.14 -23.13 -25.37
C LEU A 145 1.19 -22.89 -24.66
N ILE A 146 1.23 -21.79 -23.90
CA ILE A 146 2.33 -21.43 -23.00
C ILE A 146 1.98 -21.96 -21.61
N ASN A 147 2.37 -23.20 -21.30
CA ASN A 147 2.03 -23.87 -20.03
C ASN A 147 3.25 -24.41 -19.26
N ARG A 148 4.42 -24.46 -19.89
CA ARG A 148 5.64 -24.94 -19.26
C ARG A 148 6.19 -23.91 -18.29
N GLU A 149 6.14 -24.23 -17.00
CA GLU A 149 6.62 -23.38 -15.92
C GLU A 149 8.16 -23.30 -15.86
N ILE A 150 8.69 -22.11 -15.58
CA ILE A 150 10.09 -21.81 -15.31
C ILE A 150 10.21 -20.85 -14.14
N PHE A 151 11.37 -20.88 -13.47
CA PHE A 151 11.71 -20.01 -12.35
C PHE A 151 13.01 -19.26 -12.65
N PRO A 152 12.96 -18.01 -13.15
CA PRO A 152 14.14 -17.25 -13.55
C PRO A 152 15.20 -17.12 -12.45
N ASN A 153 14.78 -16.93 -11.19
CA ASN A 153 15.68 -16.78 -10.05
C ASN A 153 16.50 -18.06 -9.76
N LYS A 154 15.92 -19.26 -9.99
CA LYS A 154 16.67 -20.52 -9.89
C LYS A 154 17.68 -20.68 -11.03
N ILE A 155 17.43 -20.05 -12.18
CA ILE A 155 18.26 -20.16 -13.38
C ILE A 155 19.43 -19.17 -13.32
N LEU A 156 19.20 -17.96 -12.81
CA LEU A 156 20.21 -16.88 -12.74
C LEU A 156 21.05 -16.89 -11.46
N GLY A 157 20.65 -17.63 -10.42
CA GLY A 157 21.40 -17.71 -9.16
C GLY A 157 21.43 -16.41 -8.35
N ILE A 158 20.63 -15.40 -8.73
CA ILE A 158 20.57 -14.11 -8.05
C ILE A 158 19.82 -14.28 -6.73
N LYS A 159 20.53 -14.13 -5.60
CA LYS A 159 19.94 -14.09 -4.26
C LYS A 159 19.81 -12.65 -3.81
N HIS A 160 18.58 -12.16 -3.80
CA HIS A 160 18.25 -10.90 -3.14
C HIS A 160 18.02 -11.19 -1.65
N GLU A 161 18.95 -10.81 -0.77
CA GLU A 161 18.86 -11.11 0.66
C GLU A 161 18.42 -9.86 1.44
N GLY A 162 17.19 -9.39 1.20
CA GLY A 162 16.63 -8.20 1.84
C GLY A 162 17.11 -6.86 1.26
N PHE A 163 16.88 -5.78 1.99
CA PHE A 163 17.04 -4.40 1.51
C PHE A 163 18.24 -3.70 2.16
N VAL A 164 18.44 -3.84 3.46
CA VAL A 164 19.48 -3.14 4.21
C VAL A 164 20.79 -3.93 4.33
N GLN A 165 21.88 -3.24 4.62
CA GLN A 165 23.16 -3.85 4.97
C GLN A 165 23.06 -4.57 6.32
N ASP A 166 23.88 -5.60 6.49
CA ASP A 166 23.98 -6.33 7.75
C ASP A 166 24.88 -5.55 8.71
N ILE A 167 24.26 -4.66 9.49
CA ILE A 167 24.91 -3.88 10.56
C ILE A 167 24.38 -4.32 11.92
N ASP A 168 25.09 -3.97 12.99
CA ASP A 168 24.78 -4.41 14.36
C ASP A 168 23.31 -4.18 14.76
N SER A 169 22.81 -2.95 14.58
CA SER A 169 21.42 -2.63 14.88
C SER A 169 20.94 -1.31 14.25
N PHE A 170 19.62 -1.16 14.24
CA PHE A 170 18.90 0.06 13.91
C PHE A 170 18.01 0.45 15.09
N ILE A 171 17.87 1.76 15.30
CA ILE A 171 16.93 2.35 16.25
C ILE A 171 15.63 2.68 15.52
N ILE A 172 14.52 2.23 16.08
CA ILE A 172 13.18 2.36 15.52
C ILE A 172 12.31 3.05 16.56
N PHE A 173 11.92 4.29 16.30
CA PHE A 173 11.06 5.05 17.22
C PHE A 173 9.63 4.55 17.19
N ASP A 174 8.85 4.90 18.21
CA ASP A 174 7.44 4.50 18.33
C ASP A 174 6.63 4.84 17.08
N ASN A 175 6.92 5.98 16.44
CA ASN A 175 6.31 6.44 15.20
C ASN A 175 6.92 5.83 13.92
N LEU A 176 7.63 4.70 14.03
CA LEU A 176 8.34 3.95 12.97
C LEU A 176 9.42 4.72 12.22
N LYS A 177 9.93 5.82 12.78
CA LYS A 177 11.15 6.41 12.25
C LYS A 177 12.31 5.44 12.48
N VAL A 178 13.01 5.06 11.40
CA VAL A 178 14.15 4.13 11.43
C VAL A 178 15.45 4.91 11.25
N MET A 179 16.42 4.65 12.10
CA MET A 179 17.75 5.25 12.04
C MET A 179 18.82 4.17 12.29
N PRO A 180 19.97 4.21 11.60
CA PRO A 180 21.08 3.32 11.93
C PRO A 180 21.57 3.63 13.35
N ASP A 181 21.88 2.58 14.12
CA ASP A 181 22.45 2.77 15.45
C ASP A 181 23.89 3.28 15.30
N ASN A 182 24.13 4.50 15.80
CA ASN A 182 25.47 5.00 15.97
C ASN A 182 25.63 5.38 17.45
N ILE A 183 26.76 5.01 18.03
CA ILE A 183 26.99 5.10 19.48
C ILE A 183 26.87 6.57 19.99
N GLN A 184 27.08 7.57 19.12
CA GLN A 184 26.91 8.99 19.45
C GLN A 184 25.45 9.43 19.61
N ASN A 185 24.53 8.79 18.89
CA ASN A 185 23.11 9.10 18.93
C ASN A 185 22.44 8.53 20.20
N CYS A 186 22.88 7.38 20.72
CA CYS A 186 22.17 6.68 21.80
C CYS A 186 21.98 7.53 23.09
N VAL A 187 22.94 8.39 23.45
CA VAL A 187 22.84 9.27 24.64
C VAL A 187 22.11 10.59 24.35
N SER A 188 22.19 11.10 23.12
CA SER A 188 21.60 12.40 22.72
C SER A 188 20.16 12.28 22.17
N LEU A 189 19.76 11.11 21.69
CA LEU A 189 18.47 10.87 21.03
C LEU A 189 17.29 11.11 21.98
N PRO A 190 17.16 10.51 23.18
CA PRO A 190 15.98 10.76 24.02
C PRO A 190 15.85 12.18 24.54
N MET A 191 16.96 12.92 24.71
CA MET A 191 16.89 14.36 24.99
C MET A 191 16.20 15.13 23.85
N SER A 192 16.45 14.76 22.60
CA SER A 192 15.78 15.36 21.43
C SER A 192 14.29 15.01 21.31
N PHE A 193 13.84 13.95 22.01
CA PHE A 193 12.43 13.52 22.05
C PHE A 193 11.71 13.88 23.36
N GLY A 194 12.29 14.80 24.16
CA GLY A 194 11.64 15.35 25.35
C GLY A 194 11.77 14.51 26.63
N TYR A 195 12.81 13.69 26.72
CA TYR A 195 13.17 12.99 27.96
C TYR A 195 14.35 13.70 28.64
N GLU A 196 14.08 14.32 29.80
CA GLU A 196 15.09 15.07 30.57
C GLU A 196 15.97 14.16 31.45
N ASP A 197 15.46 13.00 31.86
CA ASP A 197 16.19 12.01 32.68
C ASP A 197 16.04 10.58 32.13
N PHE A 198 17.16 9.99 31.74
CA PHE A 198 17.26 8.62 31.25
C PHE A 198 17.14 7.58 32.36
N ASN A 199 17.48 7.92 33.60
CA ASN A 199 17.45 6.99 34.72
C ASN A 199 16.01 6.61 35.12
N ALA A 200 15.02 7.39 34.67
CA ALA A 200 13.60 7.10 34.84
C ALA A 200 13.05 6.07 33.81
N ILE A 201 13.79 5.78 32.73
CA ILE A 201 13.39 4.82 31.69
C ILE A 201 13.79 3.41 32.14
N LYS A 202 12.81 2.53 32.34
CA LYS A 202 12.93 1.42 33.30
C LYS A 202 12.96 0.01 32.72
N VAL A 203 12.87 -0.21 31.41
CA VAL A 203 12.97 -1.59 30.87
C VAL A 203 13.57 -1.65 29.48
N ASP A 204 14.68 -2.38 29.36
CA ASP A 204 15.11 -3.04 28.13
C ASP A 204 14.50 -4.45 28.12
N THR A 205 13.50 -4.68 27.27
CA THR A 205 12.84 -5.99 27.13
C THR A 205 13.20 -6.60 25.79
N VAL A 206 13.66 -7.86 25.80
CA VAL A 206 13.83 -8.64 24.58
C VAL A 206 12.50 -9.29 24.23
N VAL A 207 12.00 -9.05 23.03
CA VAL A 207 10.75 -9.61 22.52
C VAL A 207 10.98 -10.35 21.21
N ASN A 208 10.19 -11.39 20.98
CA ASN A 208 10.15 -12.12 19.71
C ASN A 208 8.84 -11.82 19.01
N VAL A 209 8.91 -11.59 17.71
CA VAL A 209 7.75 -11.24 16.88
C VAL A 209 7.62 -12.26 15.76
N THR A 210 6.44 -12.83 15.63
CA THR A 210 6.05 -13.83 14.61
C THR A 210 5.45 -13.16 13.37
N THR A 211 5.20 -13.93 12.29
CA THR A 211 4.55 -13.40 11.09
C THR A 211 3.16 -12.82 11.37
N LYS A 212 2.37 -13.47 12.24
CA LYS A 212 1.03 -12.99 12.61
C LYS A 212 1.11 -11.66 13.35
N GLU A 213 2.05 -11.55 14.27
CA GLU A 213 2.30 -10.34 15.01
C GLU A 213 2.86 -9.21 14.12
N MET A 214 3.62 -9.51 13.06
CA MET A 214 4.02 -8.49 12.08
C MET A 214 2.84 -7.96 11.27
N VAL A 215 1.80 -8.77 11.01
CA VAL A 215 0.54 -8.28 10.41
C VAL A 215 -0.18 -7.36 11.39
N ASP A 216 -0.15 -7.65 12.69
CA ASP A 216 -0.71 -6.77 13.72
C ASP A 216 0.06 -5.45 13.81
N LEU A 217 1.39 -5.49 13.72
CA LEU A 217 2.20 -4.29 13.63
C LEU A 217 1.87 -3.49 12.36
N LEU A 218 1.65 -4.13 11.20
CA LEU A 218 1.18 -3.46 9.98
C LEU A 218 -0.16 -2.76 10.22
N LYS A 219 -1.13 -3.41 10.87
CA LYS A 219 -2.42 -2.80 11.25
C LYS A 219 -2.20 -1.54 12.11
N CYS A 220 -1.37 -1.64 13.14
CA CYS A 220 -1.01 -0.50 13.99
C CYS A 220 -0.35 0.62 13.18
N SER A 221 0.58 0.28 12.28
CA SER A 221 1.34 1.22 11.46
C SER A 221 0.46 2.09 10.57
N LEU A 222 -0.62 1.51 10.03
CA LEU A 222 -1.55 2.18 9.13
C LEU A 222 -2.52 3.12 9.85
N LEU A 223 -2.79 2.87 11.14
CA LEU A 223 -3.80 3.62 11.91
C LEU A 223 -3.19 4.60 12.91
N SER A 224 -2.10 4.22 13.57
CA SER A 224 -1.58 4.89 14.76
C SER A 224 -0.35 5.75 14.46
N GLU A 225 -0.19 6.79 15.26
CA GLU A 225 1.04 7.61 15.34
C GLU A 225 2.07 7.01 16.33
N THR A 226 1.64 6.03 17.14
CA THR A 226 2.47 5.30 18.12
C THR A 226 2.29 3.78 18.00
N PRO A 227 2.55 3.19 16.81
CA PRO A 227 2.28 1.78 16.54
C PRO A 227 3.06 0.80 17.41
N LEU A 228 4.30 1.10 17.84
CA LEU A 228 5.04 0.17 18.71
C LEU A 228 4.40 0.09 20.09
N THR A 229 3.99 1.23 20.66
CA THR A 229 3.22 1.28 21.91
C THR A 229 1.91 0.51 21.78
N ASP A 230 1.16 0.75 20.71
CA ASP A 230 -0.13 0.10 20.53
C ASP A 230 0.00 -1.41 20.33
N PHE A 231 1.01 -1.83 19.57
CA PHE A 231 1.32 -3.24 19.30
C PHE A 231 1.87 -3.97 20.54
N PHE A 232 2.87 -3.42 21.24
CA PHE A 232 3.50 -4.12 22.36
C PHE A 232 2.73 -3.99 23.67
N LEU A 233 2.14 -2.82 23.94
CA LEU A 233 1.59 -2.49 25.27
C LEU A 233 0.07 -2.47 25.30
N ARG A 234 -0.61 -2.16 24.18
CA ARG A 234 -2.07 -1.95 24.19
C ARG A 234 -2.89 -3.05 23.54
N LYS A 235 -2.34 -3.83 22.57
CA LYS A 235 -2.82 -5.06 21.87
C LYS A 235 -4.31 -5.22 21.47
N LYS A 236 -5.26 -4.47 22.05
CA LYS A 236 -6.71 -4.69 21.99
C LYS A 236 -7.54 -3.41 21.78
N GLN A 237 -6.96 -2.21 21.92
CA GLN A 237 -7.72 -0.94 21.94
C GLN A 237 -7.82 -0.18 20.60
N LEU A 238 -7.24 -0.69 19.50
CA LEU A 238 -7.23 0.04 18.22
C LEU A 238 -8.62 0.25 17.58
N LEU A 239 -9.66 -0.45 18.06
CA LEU A 239 -11.04 -0.28 17.63
C LEU A 239 -11.70 1.03 18.12
N GLU A 240 -11.15 1.69 19.14
CA GLU A 240 -11.73 2.93 19.68
C GLU A 240 -11.08 4.22 19.11
N ILE A 241 -9.92 4.09 18.45
CA ILE A 241 -9.08 5.25 18.02
C ILE A 241 -9.30 5.64 16.55
N ALA A 242 -10.02 4.82 15.77
CA ALA A 242 -10.35 5.13 14.37
C ALA A 242 -11.44 6.23 14.26
N GLN A 243 -11.23 7.37 14.91
CA GLN A 243 -11.96 8.58 14.57
C GLN A 243 -11.45 9.10 13.22
N PRO A 244 -12.34 9.55 12.33
CA PRO A 244 -11.94 10.14 11.06
C PRO A 244 -11.06 11.36 11.33
N ARG A 245 -9.79 11.31 10.91
CA ARG A 245 -8.89 12.46 10.98
C ARG A 245 -9.49 13.60 10.17
N SER A 246 -9.88 14.68 10.84
CA SER A 246 -10.71 15.75 10.28
C SER A 246 -9.95 16.83 9.52
N SER A 247 -8.65 16.67 9.25
CA SER A 247 -7.85 17.65 8.50
C SER A 247 -7.55 17.17 7.07
N PHE A 248 -8.57 17.17 6.22
CA PHE A 248 -8.40 17.11 4.76
C PHE A 248 -7.94 18.49 4.25
N LEU A 249 -6.64 18.76 4.30
CA LEU A 249 -6.01 19.83 3.53
C LEU A 249 -4.93 19.22 2.63
N LEU A 250 -5.21 19.21 1.34
CA LEU A 250 -4.27 18.83 0.29
C LEU A 250 -3.74 20.09 -0.36
N ASP A 251 -2.53 20.50 0.01
CA ASP A 251 -1.77 21.50 -0.73
C ASP A 251 -0.93 20.77 -1.80
N ILE A 252 -1.59 20.29 -2.85
CA ILE A 252 -0.91 19.69 -4.00
C ILE A 252 -0.39 20.85 -4.86
N GLY A 253 0.79 21.35 -4.50
CA GLY A 253 1.54 22.28 -5.33
C GLY A 253 2.08 21.57 -6.57
N ALA A 254 1.42 21.75 -7.72
CA ALA A 254 1.99 21.54 -9.04
C ALA A 254 1.23 22.39 -10.09
N LYS A 255 1.94 23.33 -10.70
CA LYS A 255 1.58 23.96 -11.97
C LYS A 255 2.15 23.08 -13.09
N ASP A 256 1.36 22.17 -13.64
CA ASP A 256 1.74 21.47 -14.86
C ASP A 256 0.81 21.90 -16.01
N ASN A 257 1.39 22.53 -17.03
CA ASN A 257 0.70 23.05 -18.23
C ASN A 257 0.46 21.97 -19.30
N VAL A 258 0.17 20.72 -18.92
CA VAL A 258 -0.15 19.65 -19.87
C VAL A 258 -1.67 19.58 -20.03
N ARG A 259 -2.16 19.41 -21.26
CA ARG A 259 -3.59 19.15 -21.51
C ARG A 259 -3.97 17.82 -20.84
N GLU A 260 -4.54 17.89 -19.65
CA GLU A 260 -4.96 16.71 -18.90
C GLU A 260 -6.21 16.08 -19.53
N GLU A 261 -6.15 14.79 -19.83
CA GLU A 261 -7.37 14.01 -20.08
C GLU A 261 -8.18 13.95 -18.79
N VAL A 262 -9.45 14.35 -18.84
CA VAL A 262 -10.36 14.40 -17.68
C VAL A 262 -11.37 13.26 -17.72
N ILE A 263 -11.64 12.61 -16.59
CA ILE A 263 -12.70 11.59 -16.46
C ILE A 263 -13.98 12.32 -16.07
N LYS A 264 -15.07 12.04 -16.77
CA LYS A 264 -16.38 12.65 -16.50
C LYS A 264 -17.21 11.70 -15.64
N LEU A 265 -17.82 12.24 -14.58
CA LEU A 265 -18.72 11.48 -13.72
C LEU A 265 -19.90 12.33 -13.24
N LYS A 266 -21.01 11.68 -12.91
CA LYS A 266 -22.18 12.30 -12.29
C LYS A 266 -22.26 11.87 -10.84
N LEU A 267 -22.16 12.80 -9.92
CA LEU A 267 -22.34 12.57 -8.50
C LEU A 267 -23.80 12.76 -8.12
N ILE A 268 -24.32 11.85 -7.30
CA ILE A 268 -25.59 12.00 -6.60
C ILE A 268 -25.26 12.40 -5.17
N VAL A 269 -25.60 13.63 -4.78
CA VAL A 269 -25.23 14.26 -3.52
C VAL A 269 -26.49 14.52 -2.69
N ARG A 270 -26.38 14.28 -1.39
CA ARG A 270 -27.41 14.67 -0.41
C ARG A 270 -27.21 16.13 -0.02
N LYS A 271 -28.22 16.99 -0.23
CA LYS A 271 -28.10 18.44 0.00
C LYS A 271 -27.89 18.76 1.48
N SER A 272 -28.63 18.11 2.37
CA SER A 272 -28.65 18.41 3.81
C SER A 272 -27.29 18.27 4.52
N ASN A 273 -26.42 17.37 4.06
CA ASN A 273 -25.11 17.14 4.67
C ASN A 273 -23.96 17.06 3.67
N LEU A 274 -24.22 17.38 2.40
CA LEU A 274 -23.26 17.37 1.30
C LEU A 274 -22.55 16.02 1.10
N LYS A 275 -23.15 14.91 1.55
CA LYS A 275 -22.55 13.58 1.38
C LYS A 275 -22.84 13.01 -0.01
N VAL A 276 -21.81 12.47 -0.67
CA VAL A 276 -21.98 11.70 -1.91
C VAL A 276 -22.62 10.36 -1.58
N LEU A 277 -23.73 10.07 -2.25
CA LEU A 277 -24.48 8.83 -2.09
C LEU A 277 -24.02 7.78 -3.10
N CYS A 278 -23.86 8.19 -4.36
CA CYS A 278 -23.24 7.37 -5.40
C CYS A 278 -22.62 8.23 -6.50
N ALA A 279 -21.76 7.61 -7.30
CA ALA A 279 -21.22 8.17 -8.52
C ALA A 279 -21.66 7.29 -9.69
N ILE A 280 -22.21 7.90 -10.73
CA ILE A 280 -22.46 7.27 -12.03
C ILE A 280 -21.29 7.64 -12.92
N ALA A 281 -20.50 6.66 -13.33
CA ALA A 281 -19.30 6.86 -14.13
C ALA A 281 -19.19 5.80 -15.23
N ALA A 282 -18.34 6.07 -16.21
CA ALA A 282 -17.98 5.11 -17.23
C ALA A 282 -16.83 4.21 -16.76
N GLU A 283 -16.41 3.29 -17.63
CA GLU A 283 -15.35 2.31 -17.38
C GLU A 283 -14.04 2.94 -16.90
N ASP A 284 -13.70 4.11 -17.44
CA ASP A 284 -12.46 4.84 -17.16
C ASP A 284 -12.29 5.23 -15.68
N PHE A 285 -13.40 5.53 -15.00
CA PHE A 285 -13.38 5.79 -13.56
C PHE A 285 -13.26 4.51 -12.73
N VAL A 286 -13.91 3.44 -13.16
CA VAL A 286 -13.85 2.14 -12.46
C VAL A 286 -12.45 1.56 -12.56
N ASP A 287 -11.86 1.61 -13.76
CA ASP A 287 -10.46 1.22 -14.00
C ASP A 287 -9.52 2.05 -13.13
N LEU A 288 -9.72 3.37 -13.05
CA LEU A 288 -8.96 4.24 -12.14
C LEU A 288 -9.05 3.75 -10.69
N LEU A 289 -10.24 3.44 -10.17
CA LEU A 289 -10.37 2.91 -8.80
C LEU A 289 -9.63 1.57 -8.66
N PHE A 290 -9.74 0.68 -9.64
CA PHE A 290 -9.04 -0.60 -9.62
C PHE A 290 -7.51 -0.45 -9.68
N THR A 291 -6.97 0.61 -10.31
CA THR A 291 -5.52 0.89 -10.24
C THR A 291 -5.03 1.08 -8.81
N PHE A 292 -5.87 1.59 -7.90
CA PHE A 292 -5.42 1.82 -6.51
C PHE A 292 -5.00 0.50 -5.86
N MET A 293 -5.67 -0.61 -6.17
CA MET A 293 -5.38 -1.93 -5.63
C MET A 293 -3.98 -2.43 -5.97
N THR A 294 -3.42 -1.95 -7.09
CA THR A 294 -2.16 -2.44 -7.65
C THR A 294 -0.99 -1.54 -7.26
N LEU A 295 -1.25 -0.33 -6.74
CA LEU A 295 -0.23 0.62 -6.29
C LEU A 295 0.49 0.11 -5.05
N PRO A 296 1.82 -0.03 -5.07
CA PRO A 296 2.63 -0.28 -3.89
C PRO A 296 2.55 0.91 -2.92
N LEU A 297 2.52 0.63 -1.62
CA LEU A 297 2.37 1.66 -0.59
C LEU A 297 3.48 2.73 -0.65
N GLY A 298 4.72 2.36 -0.94
CA GLY A 298 5.85 3.27 -1.11
C GLY A 298 5.64 4.25 -2.27
N SER A 299 5.05 3.78 -3.37
CA SER A 299 4.69 4.64 -4.51
C SER A 299 3.60 5.63 -4.14
N VAL A 300 2.60 5.19 -3.37
CA VAL A 300 1.55 6.08 -2.87
C VAL A 300 2.15 7.17 -1.97
N GLU A 301 3.05 6.80 -1.06
CA GLU A 301 3.79 7.76 -0.24
C GLU A 301 4.59 8.74 -1.11
N HIS A 302 5.29 8.24 -2.12
CA HIS A 302 6.04 9.09 -3.05
C HIS A 302 5.16 10.11 -3.77
N MET A 303 4.01 9.67 -4.29
CA MET A 303 3.01 10.52 -4.95
C MET A 303 2.45 11.59 -4.01
N MET A 304 2.38 11.29 -2.70
CA MET A 304 1.94 12.20 -1.65
C MET A 304 3.08 12.92 -0.93
N LYS A 305 4.33 12.77 -1.42
CA LYS A 305 5.56 13.35 -0.82
C LYS A 305 5.73 12.99 0.67
N GLY A 306 5.37 11.76 1.04
CA GLY A 306 5.47 11.23 2.41
C GLY A 306 4.43 11.82 3.38
N ASN A 307 3.29 12.29 2.88
CA ASN A 307 2.22 12.92 3.67
C ASN A 307 0.86 12.29 3.36
N SER A 308 0.78 10.95 3.37
CA SER A 308 -0.46 10.23 3.14
C SER A 308 -1.42 10.33 4.34
N CYS A 309 -0.90 10.69 5.52
CA CYS A 309 -1.62 10.66 6.80
C CYS A 309 -2.05 9.25 7.24
N LEU A 310 -1.41 8.22 6.69
CA LEU A 310 -1.65 6.82 7.00
C LEU A 310 -0.83 6.37 8.22
N GLY A 311 -1.28 6.81 9.40
CA GLY A 311 -0.64 6.47 10.67
C GLY A 311 0.84 6.88 10.70
N SER A 312 1.72 5.91 10.86
CA SER A 312 3.17 6.08 10.96
C SER A 312 3.93 5.72 9.68
N ILE A 313 3.23 5.35 8.61
CA ILE A 313 3.85 4.99 7.32
C ILE A 313 4.63 6.17 6.73
N ASP A 314 4.11 7.40 6.85
CA ASP A 314 4.79 8.63 6.44
C ASP A 314 6.23 8.70 7.00
N ASN A 315 6.42 8.34 8.28
CA ASN A 315 7.73 8.38 8.94
C ASN A 315 8.64 7.24 8.50
N LEU A 316 8.08 6.04 8.28
CA LEU A 316 8.82 4.91 7.74
C LEU A 316 9.37 5.23 6.33
N TYR A 317 8.51 5.78 5.46
CA TYR A 317 8.91 6.25 4.13
C TYR A 317 9.98 7.35 4.20
N LYS A 318 9.77 8.38 5.03
CA LYS A 318 10.76 9.47 5.23
C LYS A 318 12.10 8.93 5.73
N SER A 319 12.09 7.93 6.61
CA SER A 319 13.32 7.28 7.09
C SER A 319 14.12 6.66 5.95
N LEU A 320 13.45 5.98 5.02
CA LEU A 320 14.09 5.43 3.83
C LEU A 320 14.61 6.54 2.89
N VAL A 321 13.85 7.62 2.70
CA VAL A 321 14.26 8.78 1.90
C VAL A 321 15.46 9.52 2.50
N ASP A 322 15.57 9.57 3.82
CA ASP A 322 16.68 10.25 4.52
C ASP A 322 17.91 9.33 4.70
N LEU A 323 17.75 8.01 4.56
CA LEU A 323 18.82 7.04 4.74
C LEU A 323 19.91 7.17 3.66
N ASP A 324 21.17 7.07 4.06
CA ASP A 324 22.30 6.95 3.14
C ASP A 324 22.27 5.58 2.45
N GLY A 325 21.81 5.56 1.19
CA GLY A 325 21.67 4.36 0.39
C GLY A 325 22.99 3.68 0.02
N HIS A 326 24.12 4.39 0.03
CA HIS A 326 25.43 3.78 -0.21
C HIS A 326 25.95 3.04 1.01
N LYS A 327 25.61 3.53 2.21
CA LYS A 327 26.12 2.97 3.46
C LYS A 327 25.22 1.90 4.06
N TYR A 328 23.90 2.07 3.96
CA TYR A 328 22.95 1.26 4.74
C TYR A 328 22.02 0.40 3.87
N LEU A 329 21.99 0.58 2.55
CA LEU A 329 21.25 -0.31 1.64
C LEU A 329 22.19 -1.26 0.90
N LYS A 330 21.68 -2.42 0.48
CA LYS A 330 22.45 -3.38 -0.32
C LYS A 330 22.86 -2.86 -1.69
N SER A 331 22.07 -1.95 -2.25
CA SER A 331 22.35 -1.24 -3.48
C SER A 331 21.82 0.20 -3.36
N PRO A 332 22.53 1.20 -3.87
CA PRO A 332 21.98 2.56 -3.95
C PRO A 332 20.69 2.63 -4.78
N SER A 333 20.54 1.78 -5.80
CA SER A 333 19.33 1.73 -6.65
C SER A 333 18.08 1.30 -5.89
N LEU A 334 18.24 0.51 -4.82
CA LEU A 334 17.12 0.00 -4.03
C LEU A 334 16.30 1.11 -3.39
N LYS A 335 16.92 2.26 -3.10
CA LYS A 335 16.22 3.40 -2.54
C LYS A 335 15.15 3.90 -3.50
N ASP A 336 15.51 4.10 -4.77
CA ASP A 336 14.57 4.51 -5.81
C ASP A 336 13.58 3.38 -6.12
N GLU A 337 14.02 2.11 -6.15
CA GLU A 337 13.13 0.96 -6.37
C GLU A 337 12.06 0.81 -5.27
N LEU A 338 12.36 1.12 -4.01
CA LEU A 338 11.41 1.09 -2.89
C LEU A 338 10.52 2.34 -2.83
N VAL A 339 11.07 3.51 -3.13
CA VAL A 339 10.36 4.81 -3.07
C VAL A 339 9.47 5.00 -4.29
N LYS A 340 10.00 4.77 -5.49
CA LYS A 340 9.30 4.91 -6.77
C LYS A 340 8.95 3.53 -7.30
N THR A 341 8.42 2.69 -6.44
CA THR A 341 8.15 1.31 -6.79
C THR A 341 7.32 1.26 -8.08
N HIS A 342 7.94 0.79 -9.17
CA HIS A 342 7.26 0.69 -10.44
C HIS A 342 6.07 -0.28 -10.28
N LEU A 343 4.92 0.09 -10.86
CA LEU A 343 3.86 -0.88 -11.08
C LEU A 343 4.47 -2.05 -11.84
N THR A 344 4.21 -3.27 -11.37
CA THR A 344 4.66 -4.44 -12.12
C THR A 344 4.11 -4.35 -13.55
N GLN A 345 4.91 -4.78 -14.53
CA GLN A 345 4.65 -4.76 -16.00
C GLN A 345 3.30 -5.38 -16.43
N GLN A 346 2.49 -5.85 -15.49
CA GLN A 346 1.29 -6.67 -15.65
C GLN A 346 -0.01 -5.86 -15.47
N PHE A 347 0.07 -4.62 -14.96
CA PHE A 347 -1.09 -3.81 -14.58
C PHE A 347 -1.32 -2.57 -15.46
N GLU A 348 -0.89 -2.60 -16.73
CA GLU A 348 -1.09 -1.51 -17.70
C GLU A 348 -2.57 -1.27 -18.06
N LEU A 349 -3.42 -0.84 -17.11
CA LEU A 349 -4.76 -0.34 -17.39
C LEU A 349 -4.65 0.83 -18.36
N HIS A 350 -5.42 0.81 -19.47
CA HIS A 350 -5.23 1.58 -20.72
C HIS A 350 -5.07 3.11 -20.55
N LYS A 351 -5.31 3.68 -19.36
CA LYS A 351 -5.24 5.13 -19.11
C LYS A 351 -4.79 5.43 -17.67
N GLN A 352 -3.60 4.99 -17.28
CA GLN A 352 -3.00 5.43 -16.01
C GLN A 352 -2.73 6.95 -16.05
N LYS A 353 -3.47 7.71 -15.25
CA LYS A 353 -3.32 9.17 -15.12
C LYS A 353 -2.24 9.61 -14.14
N LEU A 354 -1.66 8.64 -13.43
CA LEU A 354 -0.63 8.85 -12.43
C LEU A 354 0.69 8.49 -13.10
N GLN A 355 1.42 9.50 -13.58
CA GLN A 355 2.73 9.30 -14.23
C GLN A 355 3.65 8.51 -13.30
N ILE A 356 3.82 7.23 -13.62
CA ILE A 356 4.88 6.35 -13.12
C ILE A 356 5.75 6.08 -14.36
N ASP A 357 7.07 6.01 -14.20
CA ASP A 357 7.95 5.72 -15.33
C ASP A 357 7.60 4.34 -15.92
N GLU A 358 7.11 4.34 -17.16
CA GLU A 358 6.50 3.23 -17.90
C GLU A 358 7.38 2.79 -19.09
N VAL A 359 7.31 1.50 -19.45
CA VAL A 359 7.78 0.91 -20.71
C VAL A 359 6.63 0.04 -21.26
N PRO A 360 6.23 0.14 -22.54
CA PRO A 360 4.86 -0.20 -22.97
C PRO A 360 4.62 -1.69 -23.31
N ILE A 361 3.37 -2.19 -23.12
CA ILE A 361 2.50 -2.93 -24.08
C ILE A 361 1.06 -3.26 -23.52
N SER A 362 0.05 -2.79 -24.28
CA SER A 362 -1.35 -3.26 -24.53
C SER A 362 -2.46 -3.28 -23.45
N PHE A 363 -3.25 -2.19 -23.42
CA PHE A 363 -4.71 -2.01 -23.54
C PHE A 363 -5.74 -2.96 -22.84
N TYR A 364 -6.51 -2.41 -21.89
CA TYR A 364 -7.69 -3.00 -21.22
C TYR A 364 -8.90 -2.03 -21.25
N SER A 365 -10.13 -2.55 -21.37
CA SER A 365 -11.40 -1.79 -21.19
C SER A 365 -12.46 -2.70 -20.56
N CYS A 366 -13.46 -2.12 -19.90
CA CYS A 366 -14.39 -2.83 -19.00
C CYS A 366 -15.84 -2.38 -19.19
N TYR A 367 -16.72 -3.28 -19.65
CA TYR A 367 -18.15 -2.96 -19.83
C TYR A 367 -18.98 -3.26 -18.57
N THR A 368 -19.88 -2.35 -18.21
CA THR A 368 -20.90 -2.60 -17.17
C THR A 368 -22.31 -2.28 -17.69
N GLU A 369 -23.26 -3.18 -17.39
CA GLU A 369 -24.71 -2.99 -17.51
C GLU A 369 -25.29 -2.58 -16.15
N TYR A 370 -26.29 -1.70 -16.16
CA TYR A 370 -26.82 -1.02 -14.98
C TYR A 370 -27.73 -1.90 -14.12
N ASP A 371 -27.48 -1.93 -12.80
CA ASP A 371 -28.50 -2.22 -11.79
C ASP A 371 -28.37 -1.18 -10.65
N TYR A 372 -29.45 -0.47 -10.36
CA TYR A 372 -29.48 0.61 -9.35
C TYR A 372 -29.75 0.04 -7.95
N PRO A 373 -28.91 0.32 -6.93
CA PRO A 373 -29.22 -0.06 -5.56
C PRO A 373 -30.36 0.80 -4.99
N ALA A 374 -31.28 0.17 -4.27
CA ALA A 374 -32.44 0.83 -3.66
C ALA A 374 -32.04 1.78 -2.52
N MET A 375 -32.15 3.09 -2.75
CA MET A 375 -31.98 4.15 -1.75
C MET A 375 -33.27 4.34 -0.92
N SER A 376 -33.55 3.42 0.00
CA SER A 376 -34.89 3.30 0.61
C SER A 376 -35.25 4.29 1.73
N ASN A 377 -34.41 5.28 2.09
CA ASN A 377 -34.67 6.18 3.24
C ASN A 377 -34.32 7.67 3.01
N ILE A 378 -34.21 8.15 1.77
CA ILE A 378 -33.82 9.55 1.47
C ILE A 378 -34.92 10.23 0.65
N SER A 379 -35.35 11.41 1.10
CA SER A 379 -36.33 12.21 0.34
C SER A 379 -35.76 12.57 -1.04
N PRO A 380 -36.49 12.34 -2.15
CA PRO A 380 -36.05 12.73 -3.49
C PRO A 380 -35.72 14.22 -3.61
N SER A 381 -36.35 15.08 -2.80
CA SER A 381 -36.08 16.52 -2.77
C SER A 381 -34.70 16.89 -2.18
N ASP A 382 -34.14 16.04 -1.32
CA ASP A 382 -32.84 16.20 -0.67
C ASP A 382 -31.68 15.67 -1.53
N ILE A 383 -31.95 15.26 -2.77
CA ILE A 383 -30.96 14.74 -3.69
C ILE A 383 -30.70 15.76 -4.80
N GLU A 384 -29.44 15.89 -5.20
CA GLU A 384 -29.04 16.62 -6.41
C GLU A 384 -28.01 15.83 -7.20
N GLN A 385 -28.00 16.08 -8.51
CA GLN A 385 -27.03 15.51 -9.42
C GLN A 385 -26.03 16.58 -9.85
N ARG A 386 -24.74 16.29 -9.74
CA ARG A 386 -23.66 17.18 -10.18
C ARG A 386 -22.79 16.47 -11.22
N ALA A 387 -22.63 17.06 -12.40
CA ALA A 387 -21.68 16.58 -13.39
C ALA A 387 -20.32 17.21 -13.11
N ILE A 388 -19.28 16.40 -12.98
CA ILE A 388 -17.93 16.86 -12.68
C ILE A 388 -16.92 16.18 -13.60
N SER A 389 -15.73 16.76 -13.63
CA SER A 389 -14.57 16.25 -14.36
C SER A 389 -13.41 16.13 -13.38
N ILE A 390 -12.75 14.97 -13.34
CA ILE A 390 -11.60 14.74 -12.47
C ILE A 390 -10.32 14.60 -13.31
N GLY A 391 -9.30 15.37 -12.91
CA GLY A 391 -7.94 15.32 -13.43
C GLY A 391 -7.00 14.65 -12.43
N LYS A 392 -5.69 14.85 -12.61
CA LYS A 392 -4.65 14.17 -11.81
C LYS A 392 -4.74 14.53 -10.32
N LYS A 393 -5.00 15.81 -10.01
CA LYS A 393 -5.11 16.31 -8.64
C LYS A 393 -6.26 15.64 -7.90
N GLU A 394 -7.42 15.51 -8.55
CA GLU A 394 -8.60 14.88 -7.98
C GLU A 394 -8.40 13.37 -7.79
N CYS A 395 -7.67 12.72 -8.71
CA CYS A 395 -7.31 11.30 -8.57
C CYS A 395 -6.44 11.07 -7.33
N LEU A 396 -5.42 11.91 -7.10
CA LEU A 396 -4.58 11.83 -5.90
C LEU A 396 -5.39 12.10 -4.62
N SER A 397 -6.31 13.07 -4.68
CA SER A 397 -7.21 13.38 -3.57
C SER A 397 -8.12 12.19 -3.24
N LEU A 398 -8.66 11.53 -4.26
CA LEU A 398 -9.49 10.33 -4.13
C LEU A 398 -8.69 9.13 -3.61
N LEU A 399 -7.46 8.93 -4.08
CA LEU A 399 -6.55 7.89 -3.57
C LEU A 399 -6.27 8.12 -2.08
N LYS A 400 -5.92 9.34 -1.66
CA LYS A 400 -5.73 9.65 -0.24
C LYS A 400 -7.00 9.37 0.57
N ALA A 401 -8.15 9.83 0.09
CA ALA A 401 -9.43 9.58 0.74
C ALA A 401 -9.80 8.10 0.83
N SER A 402 -9.40 7.28 -0.16
CA SER A 402 -9.59 5.83 -0.09
C SER A 402 -8.86 5.20 1.10
N LEU A 403 -7.72 5.75 1.51
CA LEU A 403 -6.87 5.21 2.57
C LEU A 403 -7.29 5.65 3.97
N ILE A 404 -7.80 6.87 4.11
CA ILE A 404 -8.04 7.47 5.44
C ILE A 404 -9.51 7.79 5.73
N SER A 405 -10.41 7.66 4.74
CA SER A 405 -11.82 7.99 4.90
C SER A 405 -12.75 6.82 4.54
N SER A 406 -13.81 6.67 5.35
CA SER A 406 -14.93 5.77 5.07
C SER A 406 -15.92 6.31 4.02
N SER A 407 -15.75 7.57 3.59
CA SER A 407 -16.57 8.30 2.62
C SER A 407 -15.71 8.94 1.52
N ALA A 408 -14.82 8.15 0.90
CA ALA A 408 -13.79 8.65 -0.02
C ALA A 408 -14.30 9.53 -1.17
N LEU A 409 -15.45 9.24 -1.78
CA LEU A 409 -16.01 10.11 -2.82
C LEU A 409 -16.40 11.49 -2.27
N THR A 410 -16.87 11.56 -1.02
CA THR A 410 -17.23 12.84 -0.38
C THR A 410 -15.99 13.65 -0.05
N ASP A 411 -15.00 13.02 0.57
CA ASP A 411 -13.81 13.74 1.06
C ASP A 411 -12.80 14.01 -0.07
N GLY A 412 -12.60 13.04 -0.96
CA GLY A 412 -11.69 13.14 -2.10
C GLY A 412 -12.16 14.12 -3.17
N LEU A 413 -13.47 14.30 -3.35
CA LEU A 413 -14.08 15.20 -4.35
C LEU A 413 -14.73 16.45 -3.71
N ARG A 414 -14.37 16.75 -2.46
CA ARG A 414 -14.98 17.82 -1.66
C ARG A 414 -15.03 19.18 -2.35
N GLN A 415 -14.04 19.50 -3.17
CA GLN A 415 -13.98 20.76 -3.94
C GLN A 415 -15.13 20.94 -4.94
N PHE A 416 -15.75 19.85 -5.42
CA PHE A 416 -16.92 19.92 -6.31
C PHE A 416 -18.26 19.87 -5.56
N ILE A 417 -18.19 19.64 -4.24
CA ILE A 417 -19.34 19.43 -3.37
C ILE A 417 -19.59 20.70 -2.54
N ASN A 418 -18.54 21.28 -1.97
CA ASN A 418 -18.63 22.54 -1.24
C ASN A 418 -18.66 23.71 -2.22
N PRO A 419 -19.71 24.55 -2.23
CA PRO A 419 -19.62 25.85 -2.89
C PRO A 419 -18.60 26.67 -2.09
N VAL A 420 -17.44 26.96 -2.67
CA VAL A 420 -16.59 28.02 -2.16
C VAL A 420 -17.40 29.30 -2.31
N LYS A 421 -17.80 29.92 -1.19
CA LYS A 421 -18.21 31.33 -1.21
C LYS A 421 -16.97 32.15 -1.50
N GLU A 422 -16.73 32.48 -2.77
CA GLU A 422 -15.94 33.65 -3.12
C GLU A 422 -16.75 34.92 -2.79
N GLU A 423 -16.90 35.20 -1.49
CA GLU A 423 -17.35 36.50 -1.00
C GLU A 423 -16.43 36.88 0.15
N MET A 424 -15.34 37.60 -0.18
CA MET A 424 -14.65 38.62 0.63
C MET A 424 -13.25 38.93 0.05
N MET A 425 -13.18 39.42 -1.19
CA MET A 425 -12.03 40.20 -1.68
C MET A 425 -12.46 41.34 -2.63
N SER A 426 -13.64 41.91 -2.36
CA SER A 426 -14.01 43.22 -2.91
C SER A 426 -14.51 44.09 -1.76
N SER A 427 -13.57 44.75 -1.09
CA SER A 427 -13.77 45.96 -0.30
C SER A 427 -12.49 46.76 -0.35
#